data_AF-A0A6I1ZHZ8-F1
#
_entry.id   AF-A0A6I1ZHZ8-F1
#
_cell.length_a   1.000
_cell.length_b   1.000
_cell.length_c   1.000
_cell.angle_alpha   90.00
_cell.angle_beta   90.00
_cell.angle_gamma   90.00
#
_symmetry.space_group_name_H-M   'P 1'
#
loop_
_entity.id
_entity.type
_entity.pdbx_description
1 polymer ?
#
loop_
_entity_poly.entity_id
_entity_poly.type
_entity_poly.pdbx_seq_one_letter_code
_entity_poly.pdbx_strand_id
1 'polypeptide(L)'
;MAVVVSGCADFGTLPTPEPPAEKPVSTIFINSADRAVLAAYEHLLSLAESHEAKDYLAEFSAVSDNWSAESELFKDGSSVWYIKVDMSGVENWQEKPYWQQASWFVYQDGRVIPSNRLQANALRIESDLQELSLPPPIE
;
A
#
# COMPACT_ATOMS: atom_id res chain seq x y z
N MET A 1 -38.03 19.47 51.15
CA MET A 1 -36.87 20.38 51.27
C MET A 1 -35.74 19.61 51.95
N ALA A 2 -34.50 19.74 51.42
CA ALA A 2 -33.21 19.19 51.88
C ALA A 2 -33.13 17.64 51.90
N VAL A 3 -32.40 16.91 51.03
CA VAL A 3 -30.97 16.96 50.62
C VAL A 3 -30.05 17.12 51.83
N VAL A 4 -29.36 16.06 52.27
CA VAL A 4 -27.99 15.68 51.87
C VAL A 4 -27.76 14.25 52.38
N VAL A 5 -27.52 13.28 51.48
CA VAL A 5 -27.02 11.95 51.86
C VAL A 5 -25.53 12.08 52.11
N SER A 6 -25.13 11.91 53.36
CA SER A 6 -23.76 11.69 53.78
C SER A 6 -23.44 10.20 53.65
N GLY A 7 -22.26 9.88 53.12
CA GLY A 7 -21.80 8.50 53.03
C GLY A 7 -20.48 8.40 52.27
N CYS A 8 -19.38 8.80 52.91
CA CYS A 8 -18.04 8.39 52.51
C CYS A 8 -17.94 6.86 52.62
N ALA A 9 -17.65 6.20 51.51
CA ALA A 9 -17.14 4.83 51.50
C ALA A 9 -16.01 4.75 50.47
N ASP A 10 -14.80 4.66 50.99
CA ASP A 10 -13.67 3.85 50.51
C ASP A 10 -13.52 3.70 48.99
N PHE A 11 -12.75 4.58 48.35
CA PHE A 11 -12.28 4.37 46.99
C PHE A 11 -10.98 3.58 47.04
N GLY A 12 -11.11 2.26 46.87
CA GLY A 12 -10.00 1.42 46.42
C GLY A 12 -9.37 2.02 45.16
N THR A 13 -8.04 1.96 45.09
CA THR A 13 -7.25 2.40 43.94
C THR A 13 -7.80 1.77 42.66
N LEU A 14 -8.43 2.58 41.81
CA LEU A 14 -8.72 2.19 40.42
C LEU A 14 -7.38 1.90 39.74
N PRO A 15 -7.18 0.76 39.07
CA PRO A 15 -5.99 0.58 38.25
C PRO A 15 -5.99 1.68 37.19
N THR A 16 -4.87 2.41 37.09
CA THR A 16 -4.59 3.36 36.03
C THR A 16 -4.96 2.73 34.68
N PRO A 17 -5.72 3.41 33.80
CA PRO A 17 -5.92 2.91 32.45
C PRO A 17 -4.55 2.81 31.78
N GLU A 18 -4.15 1.60 31.43
CA GLU A 18 -2.96 1.34 30.61
C GLU A 18 -3.14 2.12 29.30
N PRO A 19 -2.19 2.99 28.90
CA PRO A 19 -2.27 3.63 27.60
C PRO A 19 -2.37 2.53 26.55
N PRO A 20 -3.23 2.68 25.51
CA PRO A 20 -3.30 1.70 24.44
C PRO A 20 -1.88 1.43 23.96
N ALA A 21 -1.45 0.17 24.00
CA ALA A 21 -0.15 -0.21 23.46
C ALA A 21 -0.10 0.30 22.01
N GLU A 22 0.69 1.35 21.77
CA GLU A 22 1.05 1.75 20.43
C GLU A 22 1.63 0.51 19.78
N LYS A 23 0.91 -0.03 18.80
CA LYS A 23 1.47 -1.08 17.94
C LYS A 23 2.81 -0.53 17.46
N PRO A 24 3.94 -1.23 17.67
CA PRO A 24 5.20 -0.75 17.15
C PRO A 24 4.99 -0.49 15.67
N VAL A 25 5.18 0.76 15.25
CA VAL A 25 5.24 1.10 13.84
C VAL A 25 6.43 0.30 13.33
N SER A 26 6.15 -0.85 12.70
CA SER A 26 7.18 -1.60 12.02
C SER A 26 7.66 -0.68 10.92
N THR A 27 8.77 0.01 11.13
CA THR A 27 9.48 0.68 10.04
C THR A 27 9.91 -0.43 9.10
N ILE A 28 9.11 -0.67 8.06
CA ILE A 28 9.40 -1.65 7.02
C ILE A 28 10.62 -1.11 6.30
N PHE A 29 11.80 -1.65 6.62
CA PHE A 29 13.04 -1.24 5.99
C PHE A 29 13.26 -2.07 4.71
N ILE A 30 13.26 -1.41 3.56
CA ILE A 30 13.38 -2.07 2.25
C ILE A 30 14.86 -2.26 1.90
N ASN A 31 15.39 -3.45 2.23
CA ASN A 31 16.80 -3.79 2.03
C ASN A 31 17.06 -4.89 0.99
N SER A 32 16.02 -5.40 0.32
CA SER A 32 16.14 -6.44 -0.70
C SER A 32 15.15 -6.24 -1.84
N ALA A 33 15.44 -6.86 -2.98
CA ALA A 33 14.57 -6.89 -4.16
C ALA A 33 13.17 -7.44 -3.81
N ASP A 34 13.12 -8.60 -3.14
CA ASP A 34 11.85 -9.23 -2.76
C ASP A 34 11.01 -8.34 -1.83
N ARG A 35 11.66 -7.65 -0.89
CA ARG A 35 10.98 -6.70 0.00
C ARG A 35 10.44 -5.51 -0.78
N ALA A 36 11.16 -5.04 -1.78
CA ALA A 36 10.73 -3.93 -2.60
C ALA A 36 9.55 -4.30 -3.51
N VAL A 37 9.57 -5.51 -4.11
CA VAL A 37 8.41 -6.05 -4.85
C VAL A 37 7.20 -6.20 -3.92
N LEU A 38 7.40 -6.77 -2.73
CA LEU A 38 6.32 -6.93 -1.75
C LEU A 38 5.74 -5.58 -1.31
N ALA A 39 6.58 -4.57 -1.06
CA ALA A 39 6.12 -3.24 -0.70
C ALA A 39 5.30 -2.58 -1.81
N ALA A 40 5.69 -2.75 -3.08
CA ALA A 40 4.88 -2.28 -4.21
C ALA A 40 3.51 -2.99 -4.24
N TYR A 41 3.49 -4.30 -4.02
CA TYR A 41 2.23 -5.07 -3.96
C TYR A 41 1.34 -4.66 -2.78
N GLU A 42 1.90 -4.54 -1.58
CA GLU A 42 1.19 -4.07 -0.38
C GLU A 42 0.64 -2.66 -0.57
N HIS A 43 1.38 -1.79 -1.27
CA HIS A 43 0.88 -0.47 -1.64
C HIS A 43 -0.35 -0.56 -2.56
N LEU A 44 -0.30 -1.34 -3.64
CA LEU A 44 -1.46 -1.53 -4.52
C LEU A 44 -2.66 -2.12 -3.77
N LEU A 45 -2.42 -3.08 -2.88
CA LEU A 45 -3.47 -3.65 -2.03
C LEU A 45 -4.09 -2.61 -1.10
N SER A 46 -3.30 -1.66 -0.60
CA SER A 46 -3.81 -0.57 0.24
C SER A 46 -4.72 0.41 -0.53
N LEU A 47 -4.58 0.50 -1.85
CA LEU A 47 -5.46 1.29 -2.72
C LEU A 47 -6.76 0.54 -3.07
N ALA A 48 -6.76 -0.79 -2.97
CA ALA A 48 -7.88 -1.65 -3.33
C ALA A 48 -8.84 -1.85 -2.14
N GLU A 49 -9.59 -0.83 -1.76
CA GLU A 49 -10.48 -0.89 -0.58
C GLU A 49 -11.76 -1.69 -0.87
N SER A 50 -12.33 -1.56 -2.08
CA SER A 50 -13.55 -2.24 -2.49
C SER A 50 -13.31 -3.68 -2.98
N HIS A 51 -14.38 -4.46 -3.12
CA HIS A 51 -14.29 -5.79 -3.73
C HIS A 51 -13.88 -5.72 -5.20
N GLU A 52 -14.43 -4.77 -5.95
CA GLU A 52 -14.15 -4.59 -7.38
C GLU A 52 -12.69 -4.18 -7.62
N ALA A 53 -12.14 -3.29 -6.79
CA ALA A 53 -10.72 -2.93 -6.86
C ALA A 53 -9.80 -4.12 -6.54
N LYS A 54 -10.21 -5.01 -5.62
CA LYS A 54 -9.45 -6.23 -5.30
C LYS A 54 -9.50 -7.23 -6.45
N ASP A 55 -10.64 -7.37 -7.12
CA ASP A 55 -10.78 -8.23 -8.29
C ASP A 55 -9.91 -7.70 -9.44
N TYR A 56 -9.94 -6.40 -9.70
CA TYR A 56 -9.03 -5.73 -10.64
C TYR A 56 -7.56 -6.02 -10.31
N LEU A 57 -7.15 -5.88 -9.04
CA LEU A 57 -5.78 -6.13 -8.62
C LEU A 57 -5.39 -7.60 -8.78
N ALA A 58 -6.32 -8.52 -8.48
CA ALA A 58 -6.10 -9.96 -8.64
C ALA A 58 -5.93 -10.34 -10.11
N GLU A 59 -6.76 -9.80 -11.00
CA GLU A 59 -6.62 -9.98 -12.46
C GLU A 59 -5.28 -9.45 -12.95
N PHE A 60 -4.93 -8.20 -12.60
CA PHE A 60 -3.65 -7.61 -12.97
C PHE A 60 -2.48 -8.48 -12.51
N SER A 61 -2.52 -8.97 -11.27
CA SER A 61 -1.44 -9.78 -10.68
C SER A 61 -1.35 -11.17 -11.30
N ALA A 62 -2.46 -11.75 -11.76
CA ALA A 62 -2.49 -13.06 -12.39
C ALA A 62 -1.88 -13.05 -13.81
N VAL A 63 -2.04 -11.94 -14.53
CA VAL A 63 -1.56 -11.79 -15.93
C VAL A 63 -0.19 -11.10 -16.01
N SER A 64 0.26 -10.49 -14.92
CA SER A 64 1.52 -9.76 -14.81
C SER A 64 2.46 -10.43 -13.81
N ASP A 65 3.07 -11.56 -14.18
CA ASP A 65 3.93 -12.34 -13.28
C ASP A 65 5.43 -11.98 -13.37
N ASN A 66 5.84 -11.24 -14.41
CA ASN A 66 7.23 -10.85 -14.61
C ASN A 66 7.61 -9.56 -13.86
N TRP A 67 7.65 -9.64 -12.53
CA TRP A 67 8.11 -8.57 -11.65
C TRP A 67 9.63 -8.62 -11.47
N SER A 68 10.30 -7.47 -11.60
CA SER A 68 11.71 -7.31 -11.30
C SER A 68 11.96 -6.06 -10.44
N ALA A 69 13.07 -6.07 -9.70
CA ALA A 69 13.48 -4.98 -8.83
C ALA A 69 14.96 -4.69 -9.01
N GLU A 70 15.29 -3.43 -9.32
CA GLU A 70 16.66 -2.96 -9.48
C GLU A 70 16.93 -1.83 -8.48
N SER A 71 18.04 -1.92 -7.75
CA SER A 71 18.42 -0.86 -6.81
C SER A 71 19.23 0.23 -7.51
N GLU A 72 18.83 1.49 -7.34
CA GLU A 72 19.58 2.67 -7.75
C GLU A 72 20.13 3.37 -6.49
N LEU A 73 21.46 3.47 -6.38
CA LEU A 73 22.14 4.13 -5.25
C LEU A 73 22.52 5.56 -5.63
N PHE A 74 22.14 6.52 -4.79
CA PHE A 74 22.46 7.92 -4.97
C PHE A 74 23.76 8.30 -4.25
N LYS A 75 24.35 9.43 -4.65
CA LYS A 75 25.62 9.93 -4.10
C LYS A 75 25.56 10.32 -2.62
N ASP A 76 24.35 10.59 -2.12
CA ASP A 76 24.09 10.91 -0.71
C ASP A 76 23.97 9.66 0.18
N GLY A 77 24.14 8.46 -0.39
CA GLY A 77 24.02 7.19 0.33
C GLY A 77 22.59 6.67 0.44
N SER A 78 21.59 7.41 -0.05
CA SER A 78 20.23 6.91 -0.17
C SER A 78 20.11 5.93 -1.35
N SER A 79 19.15 5.00 -1.26
CA SER A 79 18.82 4.12 -2.38
C SER A 79 17.33 4.13 -2.66
N VAL A 80 16.97 3.92 -3.92
CA VAL A 80 15.60 3.63 -4.34
C VAL A 80 15.58 2.32 -5.11
N TRP A 81 14.53 1.55 -4.92
CA TRP A 81 14.26 0.37 -5.74
C TRP A 81 13.34 0.76 -6.88
N TYR A 82 13.75 0.45 -8.10
CA TYR A 82 12.93 0.55 -9.29
C TYR A 82 12.28 -0.80 -9.54
N ILE A 83 10.98 -0.87 -9.28
CA ILE A 83 10.15 -2.06 -9.51
C ILE A 83 9.54 -1.96 -10.89
N LYS A 84 9.57 -3.07 -11.62
CA LYS A 84 9.08 -3.14 -12.99
C LYS A 84 8.28 -4.41 -13.19
N VAL A 85 7.13 -4.26 -13.83
CA VAL A 85 6.38 -5.34 -14.47
C VAL A 85 6.61 -5.23 -15.97
N ASP A 86 6.97 -6.33 -16.62
CA ASP A 86 7.27 -6.33 -18.06
C ASP A 86 6.81 -7.58 -18.79
N MET A 87 5.64 -7.47 -19.41
CA MET A 87 5.03 -8.49 -20.23
C MET A 87 5.18 -8.16 -21.73
N SER A 88 6.09 -7.26 -22.13
CA SER A 88 6.25 -6.89 -23.55
C SER A 88 6.77 -8.04 -24.43
N GLY A 89 7.34 -9.08 -23.82
CA GLY A 89 7.73 -10.31 -24.51
C GLY A 89 6.56 -11.24 -24.87
N VAL A 90 5.34 -10.95 -24.40
CA VAL A 90 4.15 -11.76 -24.69
C VAL A 90 3.54 -11.34 -26.03
N GLU A 91 3.65 -12.21 -27.04
CA GLU A 91 3.28 -11.90 -28.43
C GLU A 91 1.79 -11.59 -28.64
N ASN A 92 0.90 -12.16 -27.83
CA ASN A 92 -0.57 -12.04 -27.99
C ASN A 92 -1.24 -11.49 -26.73
N TRP A 93 -0.77 -10.35 -26.21
CA TRP A 93 -1.37 -9.71 -25.04
C TRP A 93 -2.87 -9.43 -25.26
N GLN A 94 -3.74 -10.04 -24.42
CA GLN A 94 -5.20 -9.91 -24.51
C GLN A 94 -5.79 -8.95 -23.49
N GLU A 95 -5.00 -8.58 -22.47
CA GLU A 95 -5.45 -7.76 -21.36
C GLU A 95 -5.33 -6.26 -21.67
N LYS A 96 -5.59 -5.43 -20.66
CA LYS A 96 -5.46 -3.97 -20.80
C LYS A 96 -4.04 -3.62 -21.28
N PRO A 97 -3.85 -2.83 -22.36
CA PRO A 97 -2.51 -2.56 -22.90
C PRO A 97 -1.56 -1.90 -21.90
N TYR A 98 -2.07 -1.07 -21.00
CA TYR A 98 -1.26 -0.40 -19.97
C TYR A 98 -0.86 -1.33 -18.82
N TRP A 99 -1.43 -2.53 -18.71
CA TRP A 99 -0.96 -3.54 -17.77
C TRP A 99 0.31 -4.25 -18.26
N GLN A 100 0.57 -4.22 -19.57
CA GLN A 100 1.69 -4.95 -20.15
C GLN A 100 3.04 -4.49 -19.58
N GLN A 101 3.16 -3.22 -19.21
CA GLN A 101 4.38 -2.66 -18.64
C GLN A 101 4.04 -1.59 -17.62
N ALA A 102 4.51 -1.72 -16.39
CA ALA A 102 4.30 -0.74 -15.33
C ALA A 102 5.51 -0.68 -14.40
N SER A 103 5.71 0.45 -13.72
CA SER A 103 6.86 0.60 -12.81
C SER A 103 6.58 1.49 -11.63
N TRP A 104 7.26 1.22 -10.51
CA TRP A 104 7.16 1.97 -9.27
C TRP A 104 8.55 2.27 -8.71
N PHE A 105 8.66 3.34 -7.95
CA PHE A 105 9.81 3.62 -7.10
C PHE A 105 9.45 3.28 -5.66
N VAL A 106 10.29 2.47 -5.01
CA VAL A 106 10.14 2.10 -3.61
C VAL A 106 11.33 2.62 -2.83
N TYR A 107 11.06 3.49 -1.86
CA TYR A 107 12.07 4.07 -0.98
C TYR A 107 12.38 3.14 0.20
N GLN A 108 13.54 3.31 0.82
CA GLN A 108 13.97 2.50 1.98
C GLN A 108 13.01 2.57 3.17
N ASP A 109 12.24 3.66 3.30
CA ASP A 109 11.24 3.89 4.34
C ASP A 109 9.88 3.23 4.03
N GLY A 110 9.77 2.51 2.92
CA GLY A 110 8.54 1.85 2.48
C GLY A 110 7.61 2.73 1.66
N ARG A 111 7.95 4.00 1.40
CA ARG A 111 7.14 4.84 0.50
C ARG A 111 7.20 4.30 -0.93
N VAL A 112 6.05 4.17 -1.56
CA VAL A 112 5.91 3.74 -2.96
C VAL A 112 5.35 4.90 -3.78
N ILE A 113 5.91 5.13 -4.98
CA ILE A 113 5.45 6.15 -5.92
C ILE A 113 5.36 5.55 -7.32
N PRO A 114 4.26 5.75 -8.08
CA PRO A 114 4.18 5.31 -9.47
C PRO A 114 5.23 6.03 -10.33
N SER A 115 5.96 5.26 -11.15
CA SER A 115 6.96 5.80 -12.07
C SER A 115 6.32 6.19 -13.41
N ASN A 116 6.77 7.32 -13.96
CA ASN A 116 6.39 7.77 -15.30
C ASN A 116 7.23 7.13 -16.43
N ARG A 117 8.28 6.35 -16.11
CA ARG A 117 9.23 5.79 -17.09
C ARG A 117 8.58 4.85 -18.11
N LEU A 118 7.49 4.17 -17.73
CA LEU A 118 6.72 3.27 -18.60
C LEU A 118 5.36 3.87 -18.94
N GLN A 119 5.39 5.00 -19.66
CA GLN A 119 4.18 5.71 -20.15
C GLN A 119 3.18 6.11 -19.04
N ALA A 120 3.66 6.25 -17.80
CA ALA A 120 2.83 6.44 -16.61
C ALA A 120 1.75 5.37 -16.40
N ASN A 121 1.99 4.14 -16.87
CA ASN A 121 1.04 3.04 -16.74
C ASN A 121 0.76 2.66 -15.28
N ALA A 122 1.78 2.71 -14.41
CA ALA A 122 1.60 2.51 -12.97
C ALA A 122 0.64 3.54 -12.35
N LEU A 123 0.72 4.81 -12.78
CA LEU A 123 -0.20 5.85 -12.32
C LEU A 123 -1.64 5.53 -12.74
N ARG A 124 -1.84 5.04 -13.97
CA ARG A 124 -3.17 4.63 -14.45
C ARG A 124 -3.73 3.46 -13.63
N ILE A 125 -2.91 2.45 -13.34
CA ILE A 125 -3.29 1.32 -12.50
C ILE A 125 -3.71 1.79 -11.11
N GLU A 126 -2.93 2.69 -10.49
CA GLU A 126 -3.29 3.24 -9.17
C GLU A 126 -4.56 4.09 -9.21
N SER A 127 -4.76 4.89 -10.27
CA SER A 127 -6.00 5.67 -10.45
C SER A 127 -7.22 4.76 -10.60
N ASP A 128 -7.13 3.69 -11.40
CA ASP A 128 -8.22 2.73 -11.53
C ASP A 128 -8.57 2.09 -10.17
N LEU A 129 -7.56 1.66 -9.40
CA LEU A 129 -7.77 1.08 -8.06
C LEU A 129 -8.49 2.06 -7.12
N GLN A 130 -8.10 3.33 -7.16
CA GLN A 130 -8.73 4.39 -6.36
C GLN A 130 -10.16 4.67 -6.81
N GLU A 131 -10.41 4.79 -8.12
CA GLU A 131 -11.74 5.04 -8.67
C GLU A 131 -12.71 3.89 -8.35
N LEU A 132 -12.27 2.65 -8.53
CA LEU A 132 -13.04 1.44 -8.18
C LEU A 132 -13.27 1.32 -6.67
N SER A 133 -12.49 2.00 -5.86
CA SER A 133 -12.64 2.02 -4.40
C SER A 133 -13.56 3.11 -3.89
N LEU A 134 -13.98 4.05 -4.73
CA LEU A 134 -14.91 5.11 -4.33
C LEU A 134 -16.30 4.51 -4.01
N PRO A 135 -16.98 5.00 -2.96
CA PRO A 135 -18.37 4.63 -2.72
C PRO A 135 -19.25 5.12 -3.88
N PRO A 136 -20.31 4.38 -4.24
CA PRO A 136 -21.23 4.80 -5.29
C PRO A 136 -21.85 6.16 -4.94
N PRO A 137 -22.15 7.01 -5.94
CA PRO A 137 -22.82 8.28 -5.71
C PRO A 137 -24.11 8.07 -4.92
N ILE A 138 -24.30 8.86 -3.87
CA ILE A 138 -25.58 8.90 -3.16
C ILE A 138 -26.56 9.65 -4.08
N GLU A 139 -27.53 8.94 -4.65
CA GLU A 139 -28.64 9.51 -5.43
C GLU A 139 -29.65 10.26 -4.55
#